data_AF-A0A662IIA6-F1
#
_entry.id   AF-A0A662IIA6-F1
#
_cell.length_a   1.000
_cell.length_b   1.000
_cell.length_c   1.000
_cell.angle_alpha   90.00
_cell.angle_beta   90.00
_cell.angle_gamma   90.00
#
_symmetry.space_group_name_H-M   'P 1'
#
loop_
_entity.id
_entity.type
_entity.pdbx_description
1 polymer ?
#
loop_
_entity_poly.entity_id
_entity_poly.type
_entity_poly.pdbx_seq_one_letter_code
_entity_poly.pdbx_strand_id
1 'polypeptide(L)'
;MGNPFIALVISSPDNLAKLEYYREISRKLTYPFELDEDRAKELASKGRAIVAVSAGIHATEVAGTQMLIELVYELATREDLRTIEVLKNIILVVLPCLNPDGQIMVVDWYYKCLGTEYEGWTHSCSHSPRAGTSLG
;
A
#
# COMPACT_ATOMS: atom_id res chain seq x y z
N MET A 1 -3.52 5.82 17.78
CA MET A 1 -4.45 5.31 16.74
C MET A 1 -5.00 6.50 15.99
N GLY A 2 -4.97 6.45 14.67
CA GLY A 2 -5.36 7.58 13.81
C GLY A 2 -4.29 8.01 12.80
N ASN A 3 -3.31 7.15 12.50
CA ASN A 3 -2.35 7.44 11.45
C ASN A 3 -3.00 7.39 10.06
N PRO A 4 -2.60 8.27 9.13
CA PRO A 4 -3.24 8.38 7.84
C PRO A 4 -3.07 7.09 7.03
N PHE A 5 -4.18 6.61 6.48
CA PHE A 5 -4.17 5.55 5.48
C PHE A 5 -3.77 6.15 4.13
N ILE A 6 -2.57 5.82 3.66
CA ILE A 6 -2.03 6.37 2.42
C ILE A 6 -2.39 5.44 1.27
N ALA A 7 -3.02 6.01 0.24
CA ALA A 7 -3.20 5.37 -1.06
C ALA A 7 -2.55 6.25 -2.11
N LEU A 8 -1.71 5.64 -2.96
CA LEU A 8 -1.04 6.32 -4.07
C LEU A 8 -1.68 5.86 -5.37
N VAL A 9 -1.96 6.80 -6.27
CA VAL A 9 -2.40 6.49 -7.63
C VAL A 9 -1.30 6.89 -8.59
N ILE A 10 -0.75 5.91 -9.30
CA ILE A 10 0.40 6.08 -10.19
C ILE A 10 -0.02 5.69 -11.61
N SER A 11 0.11 6.62 -12.54
CA SER A 11 -0.23 6.44 -13.95
C SER A 11 0.35 7.59 -14.78
N SER A 12 0.17 7.55 -16.10
CA SER A 12 0.50 8.67 -16.98
C SER A 12 -0.34 9.92 -16.66
N PRO A 13 0.17 11.14 -16.92
CA PRO A 13 -0.58 12.39 -16.68
C PRO A 13 -1.96 12.42 -17.37
N ASP A 14 -2.05 11.90 -18.60
CA ASP A 14 -3.30 11.82 -19.34
C ASP A 14 -4.34 10.91 -18.69
N ASN A 15 -3.89 9.80 -18.09
CA ASN A 15 -4.77 8.90 -17.36
C ASN A 15 -5.22 9.52 -16.04
N LEU A 16 -4.30 10.18 -15.32
CA LEU A 16 -4.59 10.86 -14.06
C LEU A 16 -5.64 11.97 -14.24
N ALA A 17 -5.55 12.72 -15.34
CA ALA A 17 -6.55 13.74 -15.70
C ALA A 17 -7.96 13.16 -15.98
N LYS A 18 -8.06 11.85 -16.25
CA LYS A 18 -9.30 11.14 -16.59
C LYS A 18 -9.67 10.06 -15.58
N LEU A 19 -9.20 10.15 -14.34
CA LEU A 19 -9.42 9.12 -13.32
C LEU A 19 -10.89 8.79 -13.10
N GLU A 20 -11.75 9.79 -12.98
CA GLU A 20 -13.18 9.55 -12.73
C GLU A 20 -13.85 8.84 -13.93
N TYR A 21 -13.45 9.17 -15.16
CA TYR A 21 -13.91 8.47 -16.36
C TYR A 21 -13.55 6.98 -16.33
N TYR A 22 -12.30 6.65 -15.98
CA TYR A 22 -11.87 5.25 -15.88
C TYR A 22 -12.52 4.52 -14.71
N ARG A 23 -12.75 5.20 -13.59
CA ARG A 23 -13.51 4.67 -12.45
C ARG A 23 -14.95 4.32 -12.84
N GLU A 24 -15.62 5.19 -13.58
CA GLU A 24 -16.98 4.92 -14.07
C GLU A 24 -17.04 3.72 -15.03
N ILE A 25 -16.07 3.61 -15.95
CA ILE A 25 -15.95 2.45 -16.84
C ILE A 25 -15.79 1.18 -16.01
N SER A 26 -14.84 1.16 -15.08
CA SER A 26 -14.60 0.00 -14.21
C SER A 26 -15.85 -0.38 -13.42
N ARG A 27 -16.57 0.61 -12.89
CA ARG A 27 -17.82 0.37 -12.16
C ARG A 27 -18.87 -0.28 -13.05
N LYS A 28 -19.11 0.26 -14.25
CA LYS A 28 -20.07 -0.28 -15.21
C LYS A 28 -19.72 -1.72 -15.59
N LEU A 29 -18.45 -1.99 -15.91
CA LEU A 29 -17.96 -3.34 -16.24
C LEU A 29 -18.09 -4.34 -15.08
N THR A 30 -18.16 -3.87 -13.82
CA THR A 30 -18.35 -4.72 -12.64
C THR A 30 -19.79 -5.21 -12.49
N TYR A 31 -20.77 -4.51 -13.09
CA TYR A 31 -22.20 -4.85 -13.02
C TYR A 31 -22.73 -5.32 -14.39
N PRO A 32 -22.49 -6.59 -14.77
CA PRO A 32 -22.77 -7.10 -16.12
C PRO A 32 -24.28 -7.18 -16.43
N PHE A 33 -25.15 -7.16 -15.41
CA PHE A 33 -26.61 -7.25 -15.60
C PHE A 33 -27.23 -5.99 -16.22
N GLU A 34 -26.47 -4.89 -16.29
CA GLU A 34 -26.92 -3.61 -16.85
C GLU A 34 -26.32 -3.32 -18.24
N LEU A 35 -25.59 -4.28 -18.84
CA LEU A 35 -24.84 -4.10 -20.10
C LEU A 35 -25.08 -5.25 -21.08
N ASP A 36 -25.31 -4.90 -22.35
CA ASP A 36 -25.17 -5.86 -23.45
C ASP A 36 -23.69 -6.11 -23.80
N GLU A 37 -23.44 -7.18 -24.54
CA GLU A 37 -22.08 -7.66 -24.85
C GLU A 37 -21.29 -6.67 -25.72
N ASP A 38 -21.95 -6.02 -26.68
CA ASP A 38 -21.30 -5.06 -27.58
C ASP A 38 -20.87 -3.81 -26.82
N ARG A 39 -21.72 -3.32 -25.92
CA ARG A 39 -21.43 -2.19 -25.05
C ARG A 39 -20.33 -2.54 -24.04
N ALA A 40 -20.32 -3.75 -23.51
CA ALA A 40 -19.25 -4.22 -22.63
C ALA A 40 -17.89 -4.25 -23.35
N LYS A 41 -17.83 -4.75 -24.59
CA LYS A 41 -16.61 -4.74 -25.42
C LYS A 41 -16.14 -3.32 -25.72
N GLU A 42 -17.06 -2.42 -26.06
CA GLU A 42 -16.74 -1.01 -26.28
C GLU A 42 -16.12 -0.37 -25.02
N LEU A 43 -16.73 -0.55 -23.86
CA LEU A 43 -16.22 -0.03 -22.59
C LEU A 43 -14.86 -0.64 -22.22
N ALA A 44 -14.68 -1.94 -22.44
CA ALA A 44 -13.41 -2.63 -22.20
C ALA A 44 -12.27 -2.05 -23.08
N SER A 45 -12.55 -1.77 -24.36
CA SER A 45 -11.57 -1.16 -25.28
C SER A 45 -11.16 0.26 -24.88
N LYS A 46 -12.05 0.99 -24.20
CA LYS A 46 -11.83 2.37 -23.75
C LYS A 46 -11.20 2.44 -22.36
N GLY A 47 -11.37 1.39 -21.55
CA GLY A 47 -10.87 1.29 -20.19
C GLY A 47 -9.34 1.25 -20.09
N ARG A 48 -8.87 1.24 -18.85
CA ARG A 48 -7.48 0.96 -18.49
C ARG A 48 -7.47 -0.17 -17.47
N ALA A 49 -6.41 -0.98 -17.49
CA ALA A 49 -6.22 -1.97 -16.44
C ALA A 49 -5.97 -1.24 -15.11
N ILE A 50 -6.82 -1.49 -14.11
CA ILE A 50 -6.64 -0.97 -12.76
C ILE A 50 -6.00 -2.09 -11.93
N VAL A 51 -4.79 -1.85 -11.42
CA VAL A 51 -4.03 -2.81 -10.63
C VAL A 51 -3.91 -2.25 -9.22
N ALA A 52 -4.41 -2.98 -8.22
CA ALA A 52 -4.24 -2.62 -6.82
C ALA A 52 -3.15 -3.52 -6.21
N VAL A 53 -2.13 -2.90 -5.60
CA VAL A 53 -1.05 -3.61 -4.92
C VAL A 53 -0.98 -3.10 -3.47
N SER A 54 -1.04 -4.02 -2.52
CA SER A 54 -0.94 -3.72 -1.10
C SER A 54 0.16 -4.55 -0.44
N ALA A 55 0.75 -4.00 0.62
CA ALA A 55 1.66 -4.72 1.51
C ALA A 55 1.37 -4.36 2.98
N GLY A 56 2.05 -5.04 3.91
CA GLY A 56 1.90 -4.79 5.34
C GLY A 56 0.56 -5.25 5.93
N ILE A 57 -0.01 -6.34 5.39
CA ILE A 57 -1.17 -7.04 6.00
C ILE A 57 -0.74 -7.65 7.34
N HIS A 58 0.47 -8.20 7.41
CA HIS A 58 1.12 -8.58 8.65
C HIS A 58 2.23 -7.56 9.00
N ALA A 59 2.18 -7.00 10.21
CA ALA A 59 3.07 -5.91 10.65
C ALA A 59 4.58 -6.29 10.67
N THR A 60 4.91 -7.58 10.61
CA THR A 60 6.28 -8.10 10.61
C THR A 60 6.86 -8.32 9.20
N GLU A 61 6.07 -8.16 8.13
CA GLU A 61 6.51 -8.37 6.74
C GLU A 61 7.11 -7.09 6.14
N VAL A 62 8.26 -6.68 6.67
CA VAL A 62 8.95 -5.43 6.29
C VAL A 62 9.36 -5.40 4.80
N ALA A 63 9.65 -6.57 4.22
CA ALA A 63 10.12 -6.69 2.83
C ALA A 63 9.08 -6.20 1.80
N GLY A 64 7.79 -6.43 2.06
CA GLY A 64 6.72 -6.01 1.15
C GLY A 64 6.60 -4.49 1.06
N THR A 65 6.65 -3.79 2.20
CA THR A 65 6.56 -2.32 2.24
C THR A 65 7.80 -1.66 1.62
N GLN A 66 9.01 -2.21 1.84
CA GLN A 66 10.23 -1.68 1.22
C GLN A 66 10.23 -1.87 -0.31
N MET A 67 9.78 -3.03 -0.80
CA MET A 67 9.65 -3.28 -2.24
C MET A 67 8.67 -2.31 -2.92
N LEU A 68 7.55 -1.98 -2.26
CA LEU A 68 6.59 -1.02 -2.82
C LEU A 68 7.15 0.40 -2.90
N ILE A 69 7.99 0.82 -1.95
CA ILE A 69 8.63 2.14 -2.00
C ILE A 69 9.60 2.20 -3.19
N GLU A 70 10.41 1.16 -3.41
CA GLU A 70 11.31 1.07 -4.57
C GLU A 70 10.53 1.09 -5.89
N LEU A 71 9.45 0.30 -5.98
CA LEU A 71 8.57 0.28 -7.15
C LEU A 71 7.98 1.66 -7.44
N VAL A 72 7.50 2.37 -6.41
CA VAL A 72 6.95 3.72 -6.54
C VAL A 72 8.04 4.68 -7.03
N TYR A 73 9.24 4.62 -6.47
CA TYR A 73 10.37 5.46 -6.87
C TYR A 73 10.77 5.22 -8.33
N GLU A 74 10.92 3.96 -8.75
CA GLU A 74 11.23 3.64 -10.14
C GLU A 74 10.16 4.15 -11.10
N LEU A 75 8.87 3.93 -10.80
CA LEU A 75 7.78 4.38 -11.66
C LEU A 75 7.65 5.91 -11.71
N ALA A 76 8.07 6.62 -10.66
CA ALA A 76 8.01 8.08 -10.60
C ALA A 76 9.20 8.77 -11.28
N THR A 77 10.35 8.10 -11.41
CA THR A 77 11.60 8.72 -11.86
C THR A 77 12.09 8.21 -13.22
N ARG A 78 11.69 7.01 -13.65
CA ARG A 78 12.15 6.45 -14.92
C ARG A 78 11.40 7.06 -16.10
N GLU A 79 12.17 7.49 -17.09
CA GLU A 79 11.66 8.06 -18.36
C GLU A 79 11.88 7.11 -19.56
N ASP A 80 12.23 5.85 -19.31
CA ASP A 80 12.42 4.89 -20.38
C ASP A 80 11.10 4.53 -21.08
N LEU A 81 11.18 4.22 -22.37
CA LEU A 81 10.00 3.98 -23.22
C LEU A 81 9.07 2.90 -22.67
N ARG A 82 9.63 1.86 -22.05
CA ARG A 82 8.86 0.75 -21.49
C ARG A 82 8.07 1.22 -20.27
N THR A 83 8.70 1.95 -19.36
CA THR A 83 8.00 2.51 -18.19
C THR A 83 6.88 3.46 -18.61
N ILE A 84 7.14 4.35 -19.55
CA ILE A 84 6.13 5.28 -20.09
C ILE A 84 4.96 4.52 -20.73
N GLU A 85 5.25 3.48 -21.52
CA GLU A 85 4.22 2.64 -22.14
C GLU A 85 3.35 1.93 -21.10
N VAL A 86 3.97 1.38 -20.05
CA VAL A 86 3.24 0.77 -18.94
C VAL A 86 2.30 1.79 -18.29
N LEU A 87 2.81 2.97 -17.91
CA LEU A 87 2.03 4.02 -17.25
C LEU A 87 0.89 4.59 -18.13
N LYS A 88 1.01 4.52 -19.46
CA LYS A 88 -0.06 4.87 -20.39
C LYS A 88 -1.20 3.87 -20.40
N ASN A 89 -0.92 2.59 -20.11
CA ASN A 89 -1.89 1.51 -20.22
C ASN A 89 -2.53 1.09 -18.88
N ILE A 90 -1.91 1.43 -17.75
CA ILE A 90 -2.38 1.02 -16.41
C ILE A 90 -2.69 2.20 -15.49
N ILE A 91 -3.57 1.96 -14.52
CA ILE A 91 -3.74 2.78 -13.32
C ILE A 91 -3.33 1.90 -12.13
N LEU A 92 -2.20 2.23 -11.50
CA LEU A 92 -1.70 1.49 -10.35
C LEU A 92 -2.15 2.17 -9.06
N VAL A 93 -2.80 1.43 -8.17
CA VAL A 93 -3.20 1.88 -6.84
C VAL A 93 -2.31 1.17 -5.81
N VAL A 94 -1.45 1.91 -5.13
CA VAL A 94 -0.51 1.36 -4.15
C VAL A 94 -0.97 1.69 -2.73
N LEU A 95 -1.05 0.66 -1.91
CA LEU A 95 -1.43 0.70 -0.49
C LEU A 95 -0.23 0.19 0.32
N PRO A 96 0.76 1.05 0.61
CA PRO A 96 2.06 0.60 1.12
C PRO A 96 2.01 -0.03 2.52
N CYS A 97 0.99 0.34 3.32
CA CYS A 97 0.71 -0.28 4.60
C CYS A 97 -0.79 -0.23 4.90
N LEU A 98 -1.41 -1.40 5.05
CA LEU A 98 -2.82 -1.52 5.44
C LEU A 98 -3.05 -1.39 6.96
N ASN A 99 -1.98 -1.46 7.77
CA ASN A 99 -2.03 -1.30 9.23
C ASN A 99 -0.95 -0.32 9.74
N PRO A 100 -1.05 0.98 9.42
CA PRO A 100 -0.04 1.97 9.79
C PRO A 100 0.11 2.12 11.31
N ASP A 101 -0.98 1.94 12.07
CA ASP A 101 -0.95 1.99 13.53
C ASP A 101 -0.13 0.84 14.14
N GLY A 102 -0.28 -0.39 13.64
CA GLY A 102 0.49 -1.55 14.10
C GLY A 102 1.98 -1.45 13.76
N GLN A 103 2.31 -0.94 12.56
CA GLN A 103 3.71 -0.75 12.14
C GLN A 103 4.42 0.33 12.97
N ILE A 104 3.76 1.46 13.25
CA ILE A 104 4.31 2.52 14.11
C ILE A 104 4.52 2.02 15.55
N MET A 105 3.61 1.20 16.07
CA MET A 105 3.79 0.58 17.40
C MET A 105 5.02 -0.33 17.48
N VAL A 106 5.31 -1.10 16.43
CA VAL A 106 6.51 -1.96 16.35
C VAL A 106 7.78 -1.09 16.27
N VAL A 107 7.76 -0.02 15.48
CA VAL A 107 8.88 0.92 15.35
C VAL A 107 9.15 1.65 16.67
N ASP A 108 8.12 2.19 17.33
CA ASP A 108 8.23 2.84 18.63
C ASP A 108 8.73 1.86 19.71
N TRP A 109 8.29 0.60 19.65
CA TRP A 109 8.79 -0.44 20.55
C TRP A 109 10.28 -0.71 20.31
N TYR A 110 10.72 -0.84 19.06
CA TYR A 110 12.12 -1.06 18.70
C TYR A 110 12.99 0.10 19.17
N TYR A 111 12.61 1.35 18.90
CA TYR A 111 13.36 2.52 19.37
C TYR A 111 13.43 2.64 20.91
N LYS A 112 12.42 2.16 21.64
CA LYS A 112 12.44 2.13 23.11
C LYS A 112 13.38 1.06 23.67
N CYS A 113 13.58 -0.03 22.93
CA CYS A 113 14.42 -1.16 23.36
C CYS A 113 15.85 -1.10 22.78
N LEU A 114 16.13 -0.17 21.87
CA LEU A 114 17.44 0.06 21.27
C LEU A 114 18.49 0.34 22.35
N GLY A 115 19.57 -0.43 22.39
CA GLY A 115 20.64 -0.32 23.39
C GLY A 115 20.30 -0.91 24.76
N THR A 116 19.17 -1.61 24.90
CA THR A 116 18.79 -2.34 26.13
C THR A 116 18.99 -3.85 25.95
N GLU A 117 18.92 -4.62 27.05
CA GLU A 117 18.96 -6.08 27.01
C GLU A 117 17.82 -6.74 26.20
N TYR A 118 16.79 -5.97 25.86
CA TYR A 118 15.63 -6.40 25.09
C TYR A 118 15.76 -6.10 23.58
N GLU A 119 16.88 -5.55 23.14
CA GLU A 119 17.19 -5.35 21.73
C GLU A 119 17.26 -6.72 21.00
N GLY A 120 16.21 -7.07 20.28
CA GLY A 120 16.07 -8.34 19.54
C GLY A 120 14.97 -9.30 20.03
N TRP A 121 14.22 -8.96 21.09
CA TRP A 121 13.14 -9.80 21.62
C TRP A 121 11.77 -9.45 21.04
N THR A 122 10.91 -10.42 20.73
CA THR A 122 9.54 -10.13 20.27
C THR A 122 8.62 -9.78 21.45
N HIS A 123 8.19 -8.51 21.54
CA HIS A 123 7.03 -8.02 22.30
C HIS A 123 6.92 -8.35 23.81
N SER A 124 7.95 -8.10 24.62
CA SER A 124 7.82 -8.28 26.10
C SER A 124 8.29 -7.13 26.98
N CYS A 125 8.78 -6.01 26.44
CA CYS A 125 9.19 -4.84 27.24
C CYS A 125 8.00 -3.99 27.77
N SER A 126 6.90 -4.62 28.20
CA SER A 126 5.78 -3.94 28.89
C SER A 126 5.53 -4.46 30.31
N HIS A 127 6.27 -5.47 30.78
CA HIS A 127 6.22 -5.94 32.16
C HIS A 127 7.47 -5.52 32.92
N SER A 128 7.37 -4.44 33.70
CA SER A 128 8.40 -4.13 34.70
C SER A 128 8.42 -5.23 35.78
N PRO A 129 9.58 -5.72 36.23
CA PRO A 129 9.66 -6.58 37.40
C PRO A 129 9.57 -5.71 38.67
N ARG A 130 8.34 -5.36 39.09
CA ARG A 130 8.10 -4.99 40.50
C ARG A 130 7.68 -6.23 41.27
N ALA A 131 8.65 -7.09 41.56
CA ALA A 131 8.54 -8.11 42.59
C ALA A 131 9.95 -8.44 43.09
N GLY A 132 10.41 -7.69 44.09
CA GLY A 132 11.73 -7.87 44.70
C GLY A 132 11.81 -7.19 46.07
N THR A 133 11.28 -7.89 47.08
CA THR A 133 11.72 -7.93 48.49
C THR A 133 12.07 -6.63 49.22
N SER A 134 11.21 -6.21 50.15
CA SER A 134 11.61 -5.50 51.38
C SER A 134 11.43 -6.44 52.58
N LEU A 135 12.52 -7.08 53.00
CA LEU A 135 12.70 -7.55 54.37
C LEU A 135 13.83 -6.72 54.96
N GLY A 136 13.48 -5.88 55.92
CA GLY A 136 14.34 -4.99 56.70
C GLY A 136 13.50 -4.35 57.80
#